data_AF-A0A099NWY2-F1
#
_entry.id   AF-A0A099NWY2-F1
#
_cell.length_a   1.000
_cell.length_b   1.000
_cell.length_c   1.000
_cell.angle_alpha   90.00
_cell.angle_beta   90.00
_cell.angle_gamma   90.00
#
_symmetry.space_group_name_H-M   'P 1'
#
loop_
_entity.id
_entity.type
_entity.pdbx_description
1 polymer ?
#
loop_
_entity_poly.entity_id
_entity_poly.type
_entity_poly.pdbx_seq_one_letter_code
_entity_poly.pdbx_strand_id
1 'polypeptide(L)'
;MTISDPIIQTFDNHLDELFMDPYLEPNYRLIEDLEDKLRYEKQITQDPSLLQKLAPAILRIINSDQTTSETKRYATRILDIVLPYYTFSQIAEIFNEDLMLRAFQGKDYLKCVLAKVIQKAEPSKIVYGPLFLQLFKTFAEPNLDIATVDAVQKAIVALTLKSDEIRQKFLNDPQIAEILNQMKDDTVIRAREMDLICEVLHVIPTFSDSFYLVSEEDIAKSGDILFYQFCLTTWVKLLCLVYEYDNVGFLTEKLKPQFDFCCRVFTHRETLLANEEFLDFEELGTTELMISYSYIAPSVFKELEEKYHMVDHAIKTYQKDPKSLTFISKVNTLFLRDKYELYAKFSMSHPFIELFCSLVEDTYIFRDRLIPTYFPNKGFQNLVFEDIFRLFKTLSLTPERIEKMVTIWPLIIEKVINSDINNSILVDTYDLELHLRSLLSCGVPLGNLEDSVREKLDVLKGKVLPSVEEPLTELH
;
A
#
# COMPACT_ATOMS: atom_id res chain seq x y z
N MET A 1 15.39 33.88 8.60
CA MET A 1 15.27 34.74 7.40
C MET A 1 14.43 35.98 7.68
N THR A 2 14.84 37.14 7.18
CA THR A 2 14.09 38.41 7.24
C THR A 2 13.91 38.98 5.83
N ILE A 3 13.00 39.94 5.62
CA ILE A 3 12.85 40.66 4.33
C ILE A 3 14.17 41.26 3.79
N SER A 4 15.13 41.51 4.68
CA SER A 4 16.47 42.03 4.35
C SER A 4 17.45 40.98 3.82
N ASP A 5 17.07 39.70 3.71
CA ASP A 5 17.96 38.67 3.17
C ASP A 5 18.25 38.93 1.67
N PRO A 6 19.53 38.92 1.23
CA PRO A 6 19.90 39.20 -0.17
C PRO A 6 19.25 38.28 -1.20
N ILE A 7 19.01 37.01 -0.85
CA ILE A 7 18.35 36.05 -1.74
C ILE A 7 16.90 36.48 -1.93
N ILE A 8 16.21 36.82 -0.84
CA ILE A 8 14.82 37.29 -0.87
C ILE A 8 14.68 38.61 -1.64
N GLN A 9 15.62 39.54 -1.48
CA GLN A 9 15.60 40.80 -2.25
C GLN A 9 15.85 40.59 -3.74
N THR A 10 16.84 39.76 -4.08
CA THR A 10 17.14 39.42 -5.48
C THR A 10 15.93 38.76 -6.14
N PHE A 11 15.28 37.87 -5.39
CA PHE A 11 14.10 37.16 -5.83
C PHE A 11 12.89 38.07 -6.04
N ASP A 12 12.62 38.96 -5.09
CA ASP A 12 11.53 39.95 -5.16
C ASP A 12 11.72 40.91 -6.35
N ASN A 13 12.94 41.40 -6.57
CA ASN A 13 13.28 42.21 -7.73
C ASN A 13 13.05 41.44 -9.05
N HIS A 14 13.43 40.16 -9.10
CA HIS A 14 13.21 39.31 -10.28
C HIS A 14 11.70 39.13 -10.58
N LEU A 15 10.85 39.02 -9.56
CA LEU A 15 9.39 38.99 -9.75
C LEU A 15 8.84 40.30 -10.32
N ASP A 16 9.35 41.44 -9.85
CA ASP A 16 8.99 42.74 -10.41
C ASP A 16 9.44 42.87 -11.87
N GLU A 17 10.66 42.46 -12.20
CA GLU A 17 11.19 42.46 -13.57
C GLU A 17 10.35 41.57 -14.50
N LEU A 18 10.02 40.34 -14.08
CA LEU A 18 9.16 39.42 -14.83
C LEU A 18 7.74 39.96 -15.07
N PHE A 19 7.26 40.83 -14.20
CA PHE A 19 5.97 41.49 -14.40
C PHE A 19 6.07 42.66 -15.39
N MET A 20 7.17 43.41 -15.36
CA MET A 20 7.37 44.58 -16.21
C MET A 20 7.80 44.22 -17.64
N ASP A 21 8.52 43.12 -17.82
CA ASP A 21 8.98 42.63 -19.12
C ASP A 21 8.45 41.21 -19.41
N PRO A 22 7.46 41.05 -20.30
CA PRO A 22 6.90 39.74 -20.65
C PRO A 22 7.85 38.85 -21.45
N TYR A 23 8.96 39.39 -21.97
CA TYR A 23 9.98 38.63 -22.70
C TYR A 23 11.13 38.15 -21.82
N LEU A 24 11.19 38.59 -20.56
CA LEU A 24 12.20 38.15 -19.62
C LEU A 24 11.95 36.68 -19.23
N GLU A 25 12.99 35.85 -19.35
CA GLU A 25 12.89 34.44 -19.00
C GLU A 25 12.93 34.23 -17.47
N PRO A 26 12.11 33.32 -16.91
CA PRO A 26 12.18 33.01 -15.49
C PRO A 26 13.50 32.35 -15.09
N ASN A 27 14.12 32.86 -14.02
CA ASN A 27 15.37 32.31 -13.50
C ASN A 27 15.10 31.21 -12.47
N TYR A 28 15.08 29.95 -12.94
CA TYR A 28 14.82 28.78 -12.11
C TYR A 28 15.89 28.51 -11.03
N ARG A 29 17.12 29.01 -11.18
CA ARG A 29 18.15 28.87 -10.13
C ARG A 29 17.77 29.62 -8.85
N LEU A 30 17.09 30.77 -9.00
CA LEU A 30 16.60 31.53 -7.84
C LEU A 30 15.54 30.75 -7.03
N ILE A 31 14.82 29.82 -7.67
CA ILE A 31 13.91 28.92 -6.97
C ILE A 31 14.69 27.91 -6.14
N GLU A 32 15.73 27.31 -6.70
CA GLU A 32 16.61 26.35 -6.00
C GLU A 32 17.29 27.02 -4.81
N ASP A 33 17.84 28.23 -5.01
CA ASP A 33 18.47 29.01 -3.94
C ASP A 33 17.47 29.34 -2.81
N LEU A 34 16.22 29.70 -3.16
CA LEU A 34 15.16 29.98 -2.20
C LEU A 34 14.74 28.71 -1.44
N GLU A 35 14.59 27.59 -2.13
CA GLU A 35 14.21 26.30 -1.55
C GLU A 35 15.26 25.78 -0.58
N ASP A 36 16.54 25.80 -0.97
CA ASP A 36 17.65 25.43 -0.09
C ASP A 36 17.66 26.31 1.15
N LYS A 37 17.54 27.62 0.96
CA LYS A 37 17.51 28.58 2.06
C LYS A 37 16.37 28.29 3.04
N LEU A 38 15.16 28.06 2.52
CA LEU A 38 13.98 27.70 3.32
C LEU A 38 14.17 26.39 4.10
N ARG A 39 14.82 25.40 3.49
CA ARG A 39 15.07 24.08 4.10
C ARG A 39 16.09 24.12 5.24
N TYR A 40 17.17 24.90 5.07
CA TYR A 40 18.25 24.96 6.06
C TYR A 40 17.96 25.96 7.19
N GLU A 41 17.19 27.02 6.93
CA GLU A 41 16.77 27.98 7.96
C GLU A 41 15.44 27.56 8.60
N LYS A 42 15.48 26.55 9.48
CA LYS A 42 14.33 26.04 10.28
C LYS A 42 13.51 27.10 11.06
N GLN A 43 13.93 28.37 11.08
CA GLN A 43 13.31 29.47 11.83
C GLN A 43 12.22 30.25 11.06
N ILE A 44 11.93 29.93 9.79
CA ILE A 44 10.94 30.68 8.98
C ILE A 44 9.48 30.43 9.42
N THR A 45 9.23 29.42 10.26
CA THR A 45 7.90 29.00 10.69
C THR A 45 7.12 30.03 11.54
N GLN A 46 7.68 31.20 11.87
CA GLN A 46 7.02 32.18 12.75
C GLN A 46 6.86 33.60 12.19
N ASP A 47 7.58 34.02 11.14
CA ASP A 47 7.48 35.40 10.62
C ASP A 47 6.65 35.48 9.32
N PRO A 48 5.39 35.96 9.36
CA PRO A 48 4.55 36.11 8.18
C PRO A 48 5.01 37.23 7.23
N SER A 49 6.00 38.06 7.61
CA SER A 49 6.43 39.23 6.84
C SER A 49 6.92 38.88 5.43
N LEU A 50 7.57 37.73 5.28
CA LEU A 50 8.03 37.23 3.98
C LEU A 50 6.84 36.87 3.08
N LEU A 51 5.86 36.14 3.61
CA LEU A 51 4.66 35.79 2.84
C LEU A 51 3.87 37.05 2.47
N GLN A 52 3.72 37.99 3.41
CA GLN A 52 3.05 39.29 3.17
C GLN A 52 3.75 40.10 2.08
N LYS A 53 5.07 39.98 1.94
CA LYS A 53 5.83 40.66 0.88
C LYS A 53 5.74 39.95 -0.47
N LEU A 54 5.98 38.65 -0.51
CA LEU A 54 6.08 37.89 -1.76
C LEU A 54 4.72 37.59 -2.39
N ALA A 55 3.71 37.28 -1.58
CA ALA A 55 2.41 36.84 -2.09
C ALA A 55 1.71 37.88 -2.99
N PRO A 56 1.68 39.20 -2.68
CA PRO A 56 1.12 40.19 -3.59
C PRO A 56 1.80 40.24 -4.96
N ALA A 57 3.14 40.16 -5.01
CA ALA A 57 3.90 40.17 -6.27
C ALA A 57 3.60 38.92 -7.10
N ILE A 58 3.59 37.75 -6.45
CA ILE A 58 3.26 36.46 -7.08
C ILE A 58 1.83 36.47 -7.63
N LEU A 59 0.86 36.93 -6.83
CA LEU A 59 -0.54 37.02 -7.24
C LEU A 59 -0.75 38.00 -8.40
N ARG A 60 0.00 39.10 -8.44
CA ARG A 60 -0.01 40.05 -9.54
C ARG A 60 0.43 39.38 -10.84
N ILE A 61 1.47 38.54 -10.81
CA ILE A 61 1.93 37.78 -11.97
C ILE A 61 0.88 36.75 -12.42
N ILE A 62 0.35 35.95 -11.49
CA ILE A 62 -0.60 34.87 -11.80
C ILE A 62 -1.88 35.43 -12.45
N ASN A 63 -2.40 36.54 -11.92
CA ASN A 63 -3.65 37.13 -12.37
C ASN A 63 -3.52 38.09 -13.55
N SER A 64 -2.30 38.44 -13.99
CA SER A 64 -2.08 39.38 -15.08
C SER A 64 -2.30 38.74 -16.45
N ASP A 65 -2.97 39.46 -17.36
CA ASP A 65 -3.04 39.07 -18.77
C ASP A 65 -1.76 39.40 -19.54
N GLN A 66 -0.85 40.16 -18.92
CA GLN A 66 0.39 40.62 -19.55
C GLN A 66 1.55 39.62 -19.39
N THR A 67 1.43 38.65 -18.47
CA THR A 67 2.50 37.68 -18.18
C THR A 67 2.32 36.38 -18.95
N THR A 68 3.43 35.74 -19.35
CA THR A 68 3.39 34.49 -20.11
C THR A 68 2.95 33.30 -19.26
N SER A 69 2.51 32.22 -19.91
CA SER A 69 2.20 30.95 -19.23
C SER A 69 3.39 30.40 -18.42
N GLU A 70 4.61 30.57 -18.92
CA GLU A 70 5.83 30.11 -18.25
C GLU A 70 6.13 30.95 -17.01
N THR A 71 5.99 32.27 -17.09
CA THR A 71 6.11 33.18 -15.93
C THR A 71 5.07 32.85 -14.86
N LYS A 72 3.82 32.53 -15.25
CA LYS A 72 2.76 32.10 -14.30
C LYS A 72 3.08 30.76 -13.65
N ARG A 73 3.63 29.80 -14.41
CA ARG A 73 4.08 28.51 -13.88
C ARG A 73 5.22 28.69 -12.88
N TYR A 74 6.20 29.50 -13.23
CA TYR A 74 7.28 29.90 -12.34
C TYR A 74 6.73 30.49 -11.03
N ALA A 75 5.86 31.50 -11.11
CA ALA A 75 5.21 32.12 -9.96
C ALA A 75 4.44 31.14 -9.07
N THR A 76 3.74 30.17 -9.68
CA THR A 76 3.02 29.13 -8.94
C THR A 76 3.97 28.16 -8.23
N ARG A 77 5.14 27.85 -8.82
CA ARG A 77 6.13 26.94 -8.21
C ARG A 77 6.72 27.55 -6.94
N ILE A 78 6.82 28.87 -6.92
CA ILE A 78 7.24 29.62 -5.74
C ILE A 78 6.24 29.45 -4.62
N LEU A 79 4.93 29.52 -4.91
CA LEU A 79 3.90 29.24 -3.90
C LEU A 79 4.02 27.82 -3.36
N ASP A 80 4.25 26.83 -4.22
CA ASP A 80 4.41 25.42 -3.80
C ASP A 80 5.57 25.23 -2.83
N ILE A 81 6.63 26.04 -2.95
CA ILE A 81 7.83 25.99 -2.09
C ILE A 81 7.66 26.81 -0.82
N VAL A 82 7.04 27.99 -0.91
CA VAL A 82 6.95 28.95 0.20
C VAL A 82 5.80 28.61 1.15
N LEU A 83 4.61 28.29 0.63
CA LEU A 83 3.41 28.05 1.44
C LEU A 83 3.55 26.90 2.45
N PRO A 84 4.32 25.82 2.20
CA PRO A 84 4.50 24.76 3.17
C PRO A 84 5.02 25.18 4.54
N TYR A 85 5.70 26.32 4.64
CA TYR A 85 6.31 26.83 5.87
C TYR A 85 5.36 27.67 6.73
N TYR A 86 4.13 27.95 6.26
CA TYR A 86 3.15 28.76 6.95
C TYR A 86 1.93 27.94 7.39
N THR A 87 1.29 28.40 8.47
CA THR A 87 -0.01 27.86 8.90
C THR A 87 -1.11 28.30 7.95
N PHE A 88 -2.19 27.52 7.86
CA PHE A 88 -3.35 27.89 7.04
C PHE A 88 -3.91 29.29 7.41
N SER A 89 -3.93 29.65 8.69
CA SER A 89 -4.37 30.98 9.13
C SER A 89 -3.55 32.11 8.54
N GLN A 90 -2.22 32.00 8.59
CA GLN A 90 -1.33 33.02 8.01
C GLN A 90 -1.50 33.13 6.49
N ILE A 91 -1.77 32.00 5.82
CA ILE A 91 -2.04 31.99 4.39
C ILE A 91 -3.40 32.65 4.10
N ALA A 92 -4.45 32.30 4.86
CA ALA A 92 -5.81 32.82 4.65
C ALA A 92 -5.94 34.34 4.90
N GLU A 93 -5.06 34.93 5.72
CA GLU A 93 -4.99 36.39 5.89
C GLU A 93 -4.63 37.14 4.60
N ILE A 94 -3.88 36.49 3.69
CA ILE A 94 -3.42 37.08 2.44
C ILE A 94 -4.23 36.53 1.25
N PHE A 95 -4.45 35.23 1.24
CA PHE A 95 -5.24 34.50 0.23
C PHE A 95 -6.64 34.27 0.80
N ASN A 96 -7.49 35.30 0.75
CA ASN A 96 -8.86 35.17 1.22
C ASN A 96 -9.66 34.13 0.40
N GLU A 97 -10.80 33.69 0.94
CA GLU A 97 -11.62 32.62 0.35
C GLU A 97 -12.01 32.91 -1.11
N ASP A 98 -12.43 34.13 -1.44
CA ASP A 98 -12.79 34.54 -2.81
C ASP A 98 -11.63 34.42 -3.79
N LEU A 99 -10.41 34.71 -3.34
CA LEU A 99 -9.21 34.57 -4.16
C LEU A 99 -8.84 33.10 -4.35
N MET A 100 -8.94 32.29 -3.28
CA MET A 100 -8.75 30.84 -3.39
C MET A 100 -9.76 30.20 -4.35
N LEU A 101 -11.04 30.59 -4.30
CA LEU A 101 -12.08 30.08 -5.19
C LEU A 101 -11.81 30.41 -6.66
N ARG A 102 -11.42 31.65 -6.96
CA ARG A 102 -11.02 32.05 -8.33
C ARG A 102 -9.80 31.29 -8.80
N ALA A 103 -8.84 31.04 -7.90
CA ALA A 103 -7.63 30.33 -8.24
C ALA A 103 -7.89 28.83 -8.53
N PHE A 104 -8.91 28.21 -7.92
CA PHE A 104 -9.40 26.87 -8.30
C PHE A 104 -10.02 26.79 -9.70
N GLN A 105 -10.48 27.92 -10.25
CA GLN A 105 -10.95 28.01 -11.65
C GLN A 105 -9.79 28.22 -12.64
N GLY A 106 -8.56 28.31 -12.15
CA GLY A 106 -7.35 28.57 -12.93
C GLY A 106 -6.68 27.31 -13.52
N LYS A 107 -5.36 27.36 -13.63
CA LYS A 107 -4.53 26.27 -14.17
C LYS A 107 -4.34 25.14 -13.15
N ASP A 108 -4.22 23.90 -13.62
CA ASP A 108 -4.12 22.70 -12.76
C ASP A 108 -3.03 22.76 -11.71
N TYR A 109 -1.84 23.25 -12.06
CA TYR A 109 -0.75 23.37 -11.10
C TYR A 109 -1.09 24.32 -9.92
N LEU A 110 -1.87 25.37 -10.17
CA LEU A 110 -2.35 26.26 -9.12
C LEU A 110 -3.41 25.57 -8.24
N LYS A 111 -4.32 24.79 -8.84
CA LYS A 111 -5.29 23.95 -8.11
C LYS A 111 -4.56 22.97 -7.17
N CYS A 112 -3.48 22.34 -7.64
CA CYS A 112 -2.65 21.43 -6.85
C CYS A 112 -2.05 22.13 -5.61
N VAL A 113 -1.43 23.30 -5.78
CA VAL A 113 -0.86 24.08 -4.67
C VAL A 113 -1.93 24.47 -3.65
N LEU A 114 -3.11 24.93 -4.11
CA LEU A 114 -4.21 25.31 -3.22
C LEU A 114 -4.77 24.11 -2.46
N ALA A 115 -4.89 22.94 -3.10
CA ALA A 115 -5.33 21.73 -2.43
C ALA A 115 -4.37 21.34 -1.30
N LYS A 116 -3.04 21.41 -1.52
CA LYS A 116 -2.04 21.19 -0.46
C LYS A 116 -2.15 22.19 0.70
N VAL A 117 -2.49 23.45 0.42
CA VAL A 117 -2.74 24.46 1.45
C VAL A 117 -3.98 24.12 2.25
N ILE A 118 -5.08 23.81 1.58
CA ILE A 118 -6.37 23.45 2.18
C ILE A 118 -6.28 22.19 3.04
N GLN A 119 -5.48 21.20 2.64
CA GLN A 119 -5.21 20.00 3.42
C GLN A 119 -4.71 20.31 4.85
N LYS A 120 -3.98 21.42 5.02
CA LYS A 120 -3.43 21.87 6.31
C LYS A 120 -4.42 22.67 7.15
N ALA A 121 -5.58 23.01 6.62
CA ALA A 121 -6.54 23.82 7.34
C ALA A 121 -7.10 23.09 8.57
N GLU A 122 -7.38 23.85 9.61
CA GLU A 122 -8.31 23.42 10.64
C GLU A 122 -9.71 23.39 10.01
N PRO A 123 -10.50 22.33 10.20
CA PRO A 123 -11.82 22.25 9.59
C PRO A 123 -12.74 23.41 9.96
N SER A 124 -12.58 23.96 11.18
CA SER A 124 -13.26 25.17 11.67
C SER A 124 -13.01 26.43 10.81
N LYS A 125 -11.97 26.43 9.97
CA LYS A 125 -11.61 27.53 9.07
C LYS A 125 -12.07 27.29 7.63
N ILE A 126 -12.55 26.09 7.32
CA ILE A 126 -13.22 25.71 6.07
C ILE A 126 -14.69 25.35 6.37
N VAL A 127 -15.27 25.99 7.39
CA VAL A 127 -16.62 25.69 7.86
C VAL A 127 -17.62 26.01 6.76
N TYR A 128 -18.28 24.96 6.26
CA TYR A 128 -19.38 25.01 5.28
C TYR A 128 -19.08 25.73 3.95
N GLY A 129 -17.85 26.13 3.69
CA GLY A 129 -17.51 27.06 2.61
C GLY A 129 -17.65 26.50 1.19
N PRO A 130 -17.75 27.39 0.19
CA PRO A 130 -17.63 27.06 -1.23
C PRO A 130 -16.32 26.32 -1.56
N LEU A 131 -15.25 26.47 -0.76
CA LEU A 131 -13.97 25.80 -1.00
C LEU A 131 -14.05 24.28 -0.92
N PHE A 132 -14.75 23.74 0.08
CA PHE A 132 -14.89 22.28 0.18
C PHE A 132 -15.66 21.71 -1.00
N LEU A 133 -16.75 22.37 -1.41
CA LEU A 133 -17.49 22.00 -2.62
C LEU A 133 -16.64 22.14 -3.89
N GLN A 134 -15.79 23.17 -3.95
CA GLN A 134 -14.89 23.38 -5.07
C GLN A 134 -13.84 22.26 -5.18
N LEU A 135 -13.37 21.68 -4.07
CA LEU A 135 -12.53 20.47 -4.10
C LEU A 135 -13.25 19.33 -4.82
N PHE A 136 -14.51 19.05 -4.52
CA PHE A 136 -15.28 18.00 -5.21
C PHE A 136 -15.48 18.31 -6.69
N LYS A 137 -15.85 19.55 -7.01
CA LYS A 137 -16.02 19.98 -8.41
C LYS A 137 -14.73 19.77 -9.20
N THR A 138 -13.60 20.17 -8.63
CA THR A 138 -12.29 19.94 -9.23
C THR A 138 -11.97 18.45 -9.29
N PHE A 139 -12.20 17.68 -8.23
CA PHE A 139 -11.94 16.23 -8.21
C PHE A 139 -12.65 15.46 -9.33
N ALA A 140 -13.87 15.89 -9.68
CA ALA A 140 -14.68 15.32 -10.75
C ALA A 140 -14.28 15.77 -12.17
N GLU A 141 -13.30 16.67 -12.33
CA GLU A 141 -12.84 17.09 -13.65
C GLU A 141 -12.09 15.95 -14.37
N PRO A 142 -12.48 15.56 -15.60
CA PRO A 142 -11.88 14.43 -16.31
C PRO A 142 -10.39 14.62 -16.60
N ASN A 143 -10.03 15.85 -17.01
CA ASN A 143 -8.75 16.16 -17.66
C ASN A 143 -7.69 16.72 -16.69
N LEU A 144 -7.80 16.46 -15.39
CA LEU A 144 -6.78 16.90 -14.42
C LEU A 144 -5.51 16.07 -14.48
N ASP A 145 -4.38 16.75 -14.25
CA ASP A 145 -3.11 16.09 -13.94
C ASP A 145 -3.21 15.22 -12.68
N ILE A 146 -2.55 14.06 -12.69
CA ILE A 146 -2.57 13.07 -11.59
C ILE A 146 -2.12 13.70 -10.27
N ALA A 147 -1.10 14.57 -10.27
CA ALA A 147 -0.63 15.21 -9.05
C ALA A 147 -1.67 16.19 -8.47
N THR A 148 -2.53 16.74 -9.31
CA THR A 148 -3.65 17.59 -8.87
C THR A 148 -4.76 16.75 -8.27
N VAL A 149 -5.12 15.63 -8.90
CA VAL A 149 -6.10 14.67 -8.38
C VAL A 149 -5.69 14.17 -6.98
N ASP A 150 -4.45 13.72 -6.82
CA ASP A 150 -3.90 13.24 -5.55
C ASP A 150 -3.93 14.33 -4.46
N ALA A 151 -3.51 15.56 -4.79
CA ALA A 151 -3.54 16.67 -3.84
C ALA A 151 -4.96 17.02 -3.40
N VAL A 152 -5.93 17.02 -4.32
CA VAL A 152 -7.34 17.30 -4.03
C VAL A 152 -7.97 16.19 -3.20
N GLN A 153 -7.72 14.92 -3.53
CA GLN A 153 -8.17 13.77 -2.74
C GLN A 153 -7.65 13.84 -1.30
N LYS A 154 -6.34 14.04 -1.14
CA LYS A 154 -5.71 14.20 0.18
C LYS A 154 -6.30 15.36 0.99
N ALA A 155 -6.66 16.45 0.34
CA ALA A 155 -7.33 17.57 0.99
C ALA A 155 -8.75 17.18 1.47
N ILE A 156 -9.56 16.54 0.61
CA ILE A 156 -10.91 16.08 0.97
C ILE A 156 -10.84 15.08 2.14
N VAL A 157 -9.95 14.08 2.06
CA VAL A 157 -9.76 13.06 3.09
C VAL A 157 -9.31 13.70 4.39
N ALA A 158 -8.26 14.53 4.38
CA ALA A 158 -7.74 15.17 5.59
C ALA A 158 -8.80 16.02 6.31
N LEU A 159 -9.65 16.74 5.58
CA LEU A 159 -10.74 17.53 6.15
C LEU A 159 -11.85 16.63 6.73
N THR A 160 -12.21 15.56 6.00
CA THR A 160 -13.24 14.61 6.39
C THR A 160 -12.86 13.84 7.66
N LEU A 161 -11.60 13.42 7.79
CA LEU A 161 -11.10 12.74 8.98
C LEU A 161 -11.13 13.65 10.22
N LYS A 162 -10.92 14.95 10.07
CA LYS A 162 -10.80 15.90 11.19
C LYS A 162 -12.11 16.53 11.67
N SER A 163 -13.23 16.45 10.92
CA SER A 163 -14.46 17.17 11.27
C SER A 163 -15.75 16.40 11.01
N ASP A 164 -16.55 16.26 12.06
CA ASP A 164 -17.90 15.70 11.99
C ASP A 164 -18.83 16.55 11.12
N GLU A 165 -18.68 17.88 11.12
CA GLU A 165 -19.48 18.78 10.28
C GLU A 165 -19.20 18.56 8.79
N ILE A 166 -17.92 18.37 8.44
CA ILE A 166 -17.51 18.02 7.06
C ILE A 166 -18.07 16.65 6.67
N ARG A 167 -18.03 15.66 7.57
CA ARG A 167 -18.65 14.34 7.33
C ARG A 167 -20.15 14.46 7.07
N GLN A 168 -20.87 15.26 7.86
CA GLN A 168 -22.30 15.51 7.64
C GLN A 168 -22.55 16.23 6.31
N LYS A 169 -21.69 17.15 5.88
CA LYS A 169 -21.82 17.82 4.58
C LYS A 169 -21.57 16.87 3.41
N PHE A 170 -20.52 16.05 3.49
CA PHE A 170 -20.22 15.02 2.49
C PHE A 170 -21.46 14.14 2.23
N LEU A 171 -22.13 13.72 3.31
CA LEU A 171 -23.33 12.87 3.23
C LEU A 171 -24.59 13.60 2.75
N ASN A 172 -24.81 14.84 3.21
CA ASN A 172 -26.12 15.49 3.13
C ASN A 172 -26.18 16.65 2.12
N ASP A 173 -25.05 17.10 1.56
CA ASP A 173 -25.04 18.17 0.56
C ASP A 173 -25.49 17.62 -0.81
N PRO A 174 -26.63 18.09 -1.35
CA PRO A 174 -27.15 17.57 -2.62
C PRO A 174 -26.22 17.83 -3.80
N GLN A 175 -25.38 18.89 -3.76
CA GLN A 175 -24.43 19.16 -4.83
C GLN A 175 -23.27 18.15 -4.83
N ILE A 176 -22.80 17.73 -3.65
CA ILE A 176 -21.78 16.68 -3.55
C ILE A 176 -22.37 15.36 -4.05
N ALA A 177 -23.58 15.01 -3.61
CA ALA A 177 -24.25 13.81 -4.08
C ALA A 177 -24.48 13.81 -5.61
N GLU A 178 -24.81 14.95 -6.20
CA GLU A 178 -24.94 15.10 -7.65
C GLU A 178 -23.59 14.90 -8.36
N ILE A 179 -22.51 15.54 -7.88
CA ILE A 179 -21.16 15.38 -8.42
C ILE A 179 -20.75 13.90 -8.40
N LEU A 180 -20.88 13.23 -7.26
CA LEU A 180 -20.54 11.81 -7.10
C LEU A 180 -21.34 10.93 -8.08
N ASN A 181 -22.64 11.19 -8.26
CA ASN A 181 -23.42 10.43 -9.24
C ASN A 181 -22.98 10.66 -10.70
N GLN A 182 -22.53 11.86 -11.06
CA GLN A 182 -22.01 12.15 -12.41
C GLN A 182 -20.68 11.45 -12.69
N MET A 183 -19.90 11.14 -11.64
CA MET A 183 -18.60 10.46 -11.78
C MET A 183 -18.73 8.99 -12.24
N LYS A 184 -19.93 8.40 -12.14
CA LYS A 184 -20.17 6.97 -12.43
C LYS A 184 -20.09 6.60 -13.91
N ASP A 185 -20.22 7.58 -14.81
CA ASP A 185 -20.32 7.35 -16.26
C ASP A 185 -18.95 7.14 -16.94
N ASP A 186 -17.85 7.51 -16.28
CA ASP A 186 -16.48 7.39 -16.79
C ASP A 186 -15.66 6.46 -15.87
N THR A 187 -14.99 5.43 -16.42
CA THR A 187 -14.28 4.42 -15.61
C THR A 187 -13.10 5.02 -14.82
N VAL A 188 -12.40 6.01 -15.38
CA VAL A 188 -11.27 6.67 -14.72
C VAL A 188 -11.77 7.53 -13.58
N ILE A 189 -12.83 8.30 -13.80
CA ILE A 189 -13.40 9.18 -12.77
C ILE A 189 -14.09 8.34 -11.68
N ARG A 190 -14.81 7.28 -12.05
CA ARG A 190 -15.41 6.32 -11.10
C ARG A 190 -14.35 5.65 -10.24
N ALA A 191 -13.20 5.26 -10.80
CA ALA A 191 -12.10 4.72 -10.02
C ALA A 191 -11.59 5.71 -8.96
N ARG A 192 -11.46 7.00 -9.32
CA ARG A 192 -11.11 8.07 -8.36
C ARG A 192 -12.14 8.21 -7.25
N GLU A 193 -13.42 8.19 -7.59
CA GLU A 193 -14.52 8.20 -6.60
C GLU A 193 -14.40 7.03 -5.63
N MET A 194 -14.26 5.81 -6.14
CA MET A 194 -14.14 4.60 -5.33
C MET A 194 -12.94 4.67 -4.38
N ASP A 195 -11.78 5.16 -4.84
CA ASP A 195 -10.58 5.31 -4.00
C ASP A 195 -10.81 6.32 -2.86
N LEU A 196 -11.38 7.49 -3.18
CA LEU A 196 -11.75 8.50 -2.19
C LEU A 196 -12.69 7.92 -1.12
N ILE A 197 -13.75 7.23 -1.55
CA ILE A 197 -14.75 6.68 -0.62
C ILE A 197 -14.11 5.62 0.29
N CYS A 198 -13.23 4.76 -0.25
CA CYS A 198 -12.51 3.78 0.57
C CYS A 198 -11.68 4.46 1.68
N GLU A 199 -11.00 5.57 1.40
CA GLU A 199 -10.21 6.28 2.41
C GLU A 199 -11.04 6.86 3.56
N VAL A 200 -12.31 7.21 3.32
CA VAL A 200 -13.18 7.86 4.33
C VAL A 200 -14.27 6.94 4.89
N LEU A 201 -14.41 5.71 4.39
CA LEU A 201 -15.52 4.81 4.76
C LEU A 201 -15.54 4.46 6.26
N HIS A 202 -14.36 4.35 6.89
CA HIS A 202 -14.23 4.08 8.32
C HIS A 202 -14.69 5.25 9.21
N VAL A 203 -14.78 6.47 8.69
CA VAL A 203 -15.37 7.62 9.43
C VAL A 203 -16.77 7.97 8.94
N ILE A 204 -17.17 7.48 7.77
CA ILE A 204 -18.50 7.66 7.18
C ILE A 204 -19.02 6.29 6.69
N PRO A 205 -19.49 5.41 7.60
CA PRO A 205 -19.91 4.05 7.23
C PRO A 205 -21.24 4.00 6.46
N THR A 206 -21.94 5.13 6.34
CA THR A 206 -23.29 5.22 5.79
C THR A 206 -23.33 5.47 4.28
N PHE A 207 -22.20 5.38 3.58
CA PHE A 207 -22.19 5.52 2.12
C PHE A 207 -23.02 4.44 1.44
N SER A 208 -23.69 4.83 0.35
CA SER A 208 -24.36 3.90 -0.55
C SER A 208 -23.35 2.98 -1.20
N ASP A 209 -23.67 1.68 -1.22
CA ASP A 209 -22.85 0.61 -1.78
C ASP A 209 -22.46 0.89 -3.23
N SER A 210 -23.34 1.55 -3.99
CA SER A 210 -23.10 1.91 -5.40
C SER A 210 -21.89 2.80 -5.65
N PHE A 211 -21.30 3.42 -4.61
CA PHE A 211 -20.12 4.28 -4.74
C PHE A 211 -18.79 3.52 -4.63
N TYR A 212 -18.76 2.33 -4.03
CA TYR A 212 -17.53 1.58 -3.77
C TYR A 212 -17.63 0.09 -4.13
N LEU A 213 -18.84 -0.42 -4.37
CA LEU A 213 -19.09 -1.75 -4.89
C LEU A 213 -19.59 -1.67 -6.33
N VAL A 214 -18.95 -2.46 -7.18
CA VAL A 214 -19.26 -2.58 -8.61
C VAL A 214 -19.80 -3.98 -8.85
N SER A 215 -20.89 -4.09 -9.61
CA SER A 215 -21.47 -5.38 -9.95
C SER A 215 -20.75 -6.03 -11.13
N GLU A 216 -20.94 -7.34 -11.30
CA GLU A 216 -20.40 -8.07 -12.46
C GLU A 216 -20.95 -7.51 -13.78
N GLU A 217 -22.22 -7.11 -13.82
CA GLU A 217 -22.84 -6.48 -14.99
C GLU A 217 -22.17 -5.15 -15.35
N ASP A 218 -21.80 -4.35 -14.36
CA ASP A 218 -21.13 -3.06 -14.58
C ASP A 218 -19.71 -3.26 -15.12
N ILE A 219 -18.97 -4.24 -14.58
CA ILE A 219 -17.63 -4.60 -15.07
C ILE A 219 -17.74 -5.09 -16.52
N ALA A 220 -18.66 -6.01 -16.80
CA ALA A 220 -18.88 -6.56 -18.13
C ALA A 220 -19.29 -5.48 -19.15
N LYS A 221 -20.14 -4.52 -18.76
CA LYS A 221 -20.54 -3.39 -19.60
C LYS A 221 -19.39 -2.43 -19.88
N SER A 222 -18.51 -2.21 -18.91
CA SER A 222 -17.37 -1.30 -19.09
C SER A 222 -16.39 -1.81 -20.15
N GLY A 223 -16.17 -3.12 -20.20
CA GLY A 223 -15.17 -3.74 -21.08
C GLY A 223 -13.73 -3.29 -20.79
N ASP A 224 -13.48 -2.66 -19.64
CA ASP A 224 -12.20 -2.06 -19.28
C ASP A 224 -11.44 -2.96 -18.27
N ILE A 225 -10.37 -3.60 -18.76
CA ILE A 225 -9.53 -4.51 -17.97
C ILE A 225 -8.82 -3.77 -16.82
N LEU A 226 -8.40 -2.52 -17.03
CA LEU A 226 -7.73 -1.73 -16.00
C LEU A 226 -8.73 -1.34 -14.90
N PHE A 227 -9.95 -0.98 -15.28
CA PHE A 227 -11.02 -0.73 -14.32
C PHE A 227 -11.39 -1.99 -13.52
N TYR A 228 -11.42 -3.16 -14.18
CA TYR A 228 -11.61 -4.44 -13.49
C TYR A 228 -10.51 -4.71 -12.46
N GLN A 229 -9.24 -4.55 -12.84
CA GLN A 229 -8.10 -4.71 -11.93
C GLN A 229 -8.17 -3.73 -10.75
N PHE A 230 -8.59 -2.49 -11.01
CA PHE A 230 -8.82 -1.50 -9.98
C PHE A 230 -9.94 -1.94 -9.02
N CYS A 231 -11.04 -2.52 -9.52
CA CYS A 231 -12.12 -3.07 -8.69
C CYS A 231 -11.61 -4.18 -7.77
N LEU A 232 -10.84 -5.15 -8.29
CA LEU A 232 -10.24 -6.23 -7.48
C LEU A 232 -9.39 -5.66 -6.33
N THR A 233 -8.51 -4.71 -6.65
CA THR A 233 -7.64 -4.05 -5.66
C THR A 233 -8.47 -3.30 -4.62
N THR A 234 -9.55 -2.63 -5.05
CA THR A 234 -10.46 -1.91 -4.17
C THR A 234 -11.17 -2.85 -3.20
N TRP A 235 -11.64 -4.01 -3.66
CA TRP A 235 -12.28 -5.00 -2.79
C TRP A 235 -11.31 -5.58 -1.76
N VAL A 236 -10.03 -5.77 -2.11
CA VAL A 236 -8.99 -6.14 -1.14
C VAL A 236 -8.79 -5.02 -0.11
N LYS A 237 -8.69 -3.75 -0.54
CA LYS A 237 -8.60 -2.60 0.38
C LYS A 237 -9.79 -2.54 1.35
N LEU A 238 -11.01 -2.76 0.86
CA LEU A 238 -12.22 -2.79 1.69
C LEU A 238 -12.18 -3.91 2.74
N LEU A 239 -11.61 -5.08 2.41
CA LEU A 239 -11.39 -6.14 3.40
C LEU A 239 -10.34 -5.74 4.45
N CYS A 240 -9.24 -5.11 4.04
CA CYS A 240 -8.26 -4.58 5.00
C CYS A 240 -8.92 -3.60 5.99
N LEU A 241 -9.84 -2.75 5.53
CA LEU A 241 -10.60 -1.87 6.42
C LEU A 241 -11.45 -2.62 7.45
N VAL A 242 -12.04 -3.77 7.09
CA VAL A 242 -12.78 -4.63 8.03
C VAL A 242 -11.86 -5.16 9.13
N TYR A 243 -10.62 -5.51 8.78
CA TYR A 243 -9.63 -5.97 9.75
C TYR A 243 -9.16 -4.84 10.67
N GLU A 244 -9.04 -3.62 10.15
CA GLU A 244 -8.52 -2.46 10.89
C GLU A 244 -9.58 -1.74 11.74
N TYR A 245 -10.85 -1.73 11.31
CA TYR A 245 -11.90 -0.91 11.91
C TYR A 245 -13.21 -1.69 12.14
N ASP A 246 -13.57 -1.90 13.40
CA ASP A 246 -14.78 -2.66 13.79
C ASP A 246 -16.08 -2.07 13.21
N ASN A 247 -16.15 -0.74 13.06
CA ASN A 247 -17.37 -0.05 12.64
C ASN A 247 -17.69 -0.23 11.13
N VAL A 248 -16.78 -0.82 10.35
CA VAL A 248 -17.03 -1.22 8.96
C VAL A 248 -17.20 -2.72 8.79
N GLY A 249 -17.40 -3.49 9.86
CA GLY A 249 -17.64 -4.94 9.80
C GLY A 249 -18.84 -5.35 8.94
N PHE A 250 -19.79 -4.43 8.67
CA PHE A 250 -20.89 -4.68 7.73
C PHE A 250 -20.41 -4.96 6.29
N LEU A 251 -19.19 -4.53 5.92
CA LEU A 251 -18.64 -4.73 4.58
C LEU A 251 -18.41 -6.20 4.26
N THR A 252 -18.18 -7.06 5.25
CA THR A 252 -18.04 -8.50 5.03
C THR A 252 -19.23 -9.06 4.26
N GLU A 253 -20.44 -8.77 4.71
CA GLU A 253 -21.67 -9.23 4.04
C GLU A 253 -21.88 -8.54 2.69
N LYS A 254 -21.57 -7.24 2.60
CA LYS A 254 -21.74 -6.48 1.35
C LYS A 254 -20.79 -6.91 0.23
N LEU A 255 -19.60 -7.38 0.57
CA LEU A 255 -18.59 -7.88 -0.38
C LEU A 255 -18.89 -9.30 -0.87
N LYS A 256 -19.86 -10.00 -0.27
CA LYS A 256 -20.20 -11.38 -0.62
C LYS A 256 -20.50 -11.56 -2.11
N PRO A 257 -21.24 -10.68 -2.82
CA PRO A 257 -21.48 -10.82 -4.27
C PRO A 257 -20.19 -10.70 -5.10
N GLN A 258 -19.30 -9.76 -4.77
CA GLN A 258 -17.99 -9.62 -5.44
C GLN A 258 -17.15 -10.87 -5.23
N PHE A 259 -17.23 -11.43 -4.01
CA PHE A 259 -16.50 -12.63 -3.67
C PHE A 259 -17.06 -13.87 -4.37
N ASP A 260 -18.39 -14.02 -4.42
CA ASP A 260 -19.11 -15.04 -5.17
C ASP A 260 -18.76 -15.02 -6.67
N PHE A 261 -18.58 -13.83 -7.24
CA PHE A 261 -18.06 -13.63 -8.60
C PHE A 261 -16.61 -14.10 -8.73
N CYS A 262 -15.70 -13.67 -7.84
CA CYS A 262 -14.30 -14.12 -7.82
C CYS A 262 -14.15 -15.64 -7.68
N CYS A 263 -15.04 -16.29 -6.90
CA CYS A 263 -15.07 -17.74 -6.76
C CYS A 263 -15.43 -18.45 -8.07
N ARG A 264 -16.37 -17.89 -8.85
CA ARG A 264 -16.74 -18.43 -10.18
C ARG A 264 -15.57 -18.32 -11.14
N VAL A 265 -14.96 -17.15 -11.19
CA VAL A 265 -13.76 -16.88 -11.98
C VAL A 265 -12.66 -17.89 -11.67
N PHE A 266 -12.27 -18.01 -10.39
CA PHE A 266 -11.20 -18.90 -9.93
C PHE A 266 -11.47 -20.38 -10.24
N THR A 267 -12.74 -20.81 -10.19
CA THR A 267 -13.12 -22.21 -10.45
C THR A 267 -13.57 -22.46 -11.89
N HIS A 268 -13.34 -21.52 -12.81
CA HIS A 268 -13.74 -21.57 -14.22
C HIS A 268 -15.24 -21.88 -14.43
N ARG A 269 -16.10 -21.30 -13.59
CA ARG A 269 -17.55 -21.31 -13.79
C ARG A 269 -17.98 -20.12 -14.63
N GLU A 270 -19.18 -20.21 -15.20
CA GLU A 270 -19.75 -19.17 -16.07
C GLU A 270 -19.81 -17.80 -15.38
N THR A 271 -19.36 -16.77 -16.10
CA THR A 271 -19.45 -15.35 -15.72
C THR A 271 -19.95 -14.53 -16.90
N LEU A 272 -20.36 -13.29 -16.66
CA LEU A 272 -20.73 -12.31 -17.69
C LEU A 272 -19.50 -11.74 -18.42
N LEU A 273 -18.28 -12.04 -17.96
CA LEU A 273 -17.04 -11.65 -18.64
C LEU A 273 -16.85 -12.56 -19.85
N ALA A 274 -17.19 -12.04 -21.03
CA ALA A 274 -17.16 -12.79 -22.30
C ALA A 274 -15.76 -12.88 -22.95
N ASN A 275 -14.77 -12.12 -22.45
CA ASN A 275 -13.44 -12.03 -23.06
C ASN A 275 -12.39 -12.75 -22.20
N GLU A 276 -11.67 -13.70 -22.81
CA GLU A 276 -10.59 -14.48 -22.18
C GLU A 276 -9.47 -13.58 -21.63
N GLU A 277 -9.28 -12.38 -22.19
CA GLU A 277 -8.26 -11.43 -21.72
C GLU A 277 -8.47 -10.99 -20.25
N PHE A 278 -9.69 -11.00 -19.74
CA PHE A 278 -9.94 -10.74 -18.31
C PHE A 278 -9.46 -11.89 -17.43
N LEU A 279 -9.58 -13.14 -17.92
CA LEU A 279 -9.22 -14.36 -17.20
C LEU A 279 -7.69 -14.61 -17.21
N ASP A 280 -7.01 -14.15 -18.26
CA ASP A 280 -5.55 -14.26 -18.41
C ASP A 280 -4.79 -13.21 -17.58
N PHE A 281 -5.35 -12.00 -17.39
CA PHE A 281 -4.70 -10.91 -16.64
C PHE A 281 -4.86 -11.01 -15.10
N GLU A 282 -5.48 -12.07 -14.62
CA GLU A 282 -6.05 -12.21 -13.27
C GLU A 282 -5.11 -12.81 -12.19
N GLU A 283 -3.82 -12.94 -12.46
CA GLU A 283 -2.94 -13.83 -11.66
C GLU A 283 -2.84 -13.51 -10.16
N LEU A 284 -3.15 -12.29 -9.69
CA LEU A 284 -2.97 -11.94 -8.28
C LEU A 284 -4.24 -11.44 -7.57
N GLY A 285 -5.06 -10.58 -8.17
CA GLY A 285 -6.15 -9.88 -7.47
C GLY A 285 -7.25 -10.81 -6.93
N THR A 286 -7.77 -11.71 -7.77
CA THR A 286 -8.83 -12.67 -7.39
C THR A 286 -8.36 -13.62 -6.28
N THR A 287 -7.16 -14.17 -6.45
CA THR A 287 -6.54 -15.08 -5.49
C THR A 287 -6.26 -14.38 -4.15
N GLU A 288 -5.72 -13.17 -4.18
CA GLU A 288 -5.44 -12.36 -2.99
C GLU A 288 -6.70 -11.99 -2.22
N LEU A 289 -7.78 -11.63 -2.94
CA LEU A 289 -9.09 -11.40 -2.33
C LEU A 289 -9.59 -12.65 -1.60
N MET A 290 -9.53 -13.83 -2.25
CA MET A 290 -9.92 -15.10 -1.66
C MET A 290 -9.10 -15.49 -0.44
N ILE A 291 -7.78 -15.31 -0.50
CA ILE A 291 -6.89 -15.54 0.64
C ILE A 291 -7.29 -14.62 1.80
N SER A 292 -7.40 -13.31 1.56
CA SER A 292 -7.72 -12.32 2.59
C SER A 292 -9.06 -12.61 3.27
N TYR A 293 -10.08 -12.96 2.47
CA TYR A 293 -11.41 -13.27 2.97
C TYR A 293 -11.42 -14.52 3.87
N SER A 294 -10.55 -15.50 3.60
CA SER A 294 -10.45 -16.73 4.42
C SER A 294 -9.97 -16.47 5.86
N TYR A 295 -9.26 -15.37 6.11
CA TYR A 295 -8.83 -14.95 7.45
C TYR A 295 -9.81 -13.98 8.10
N ILE A 296 -10.34 -13.02 7.33
CA ILE A 296 -11.18 -11.93 7.86
C ILE A 296 -12.60 -12.42 8.16
N ALA A 297 -13.15 -13.28 7.30
CA ALA A 297 -14.53 -13.76 7.38
C ALA A 297 -14.63 -15.28 7.16
N PRO A 298 -14.03 -16.11 8.03
CA PRO A 298 -13.93 -17.55 7.81
C PRO A 298 -15.29 -18.25 7.73
N SER A 299 -16.33 -17.75 8.41
CA SER A 299 -17.69 -18.30 8.33
C SER A 299 -18.27 -18.13 6.92
N VAL A 300 -18.17 -16.94 6.35
CA VAL A 300 -18.69 -16.64 5.01
C VAL A 300 -17.84 -17.31 3.94
N PHE A 301 -16.52 -17.36 4.12
CA PHE A 301 -15.63 -18.13 3.26
C PHE A 301 -16.04 -19.61 3.22
N LYS A 302 -16.37 -20.20 4.37
CA LYS A 302 -16.83 -21.59 4.46
C LYS A 302 -18.09 -21.83 3.63
N GLU A 303 -19.08 -20.95 3.70
CA GLU A 303 -20.31 -21.07 2.89
C GLU A 303 -20.02 -21.09 1.39
N LEU A 304 -19.06 -20.26 0.96
CA LEU A 304 -18.64 -20.20 -0.45
C LEU A 304 -17.78 -21.40 -0.83
N GLU A 305 -16.94 -21.90 0.06
CA GLU A 305 -16.18 -23.14 -0.15
C GLU A 305 -17.12 -24.33 -0.32
N GLU A 306 -18.21 -24.40 0.45
CA GLU A 306 -19.24 -25.44 0.30
C GLU A 306 -19.97 -25.35 -1.05
N LYS A 307 -20.13 -24.14 -1.61
CA LYS A 307 -20.80 -23.89 -2.90
C LYS A 307 -19.88 -24.09 -4.11
N TYR A 308 -18.63 -23.65 -4.00
CA TYR A 308 -17.69 -23.55 -5.12
C TYR A 308 -16.59 -24.62 -5.10
N HIS A 309 -16.30 -25.23 -3.95
CA HIS A 309 -15.21 -26.19 -3.74
C HIS A 309 -13.87 -25.63 -4.19
N MET A 310 -13.55 -24.40 -3.80
CA MET A 310 -12.36 -23.66 -4.23
C MET A 310 -11.08 -24.33 -3.76
N VAL A 311 -11.04 -24.80 -2.51
CA VAL A 311 -9.87 -25.50 -1.96
C VAL A 311 -9.69 -26.84 -2.66
N ASP A 312 -10.76 -27.61 -2.89
CA ASP A 312 -10.67 -28.88 -3.62
C ASP A 312 -10.29 -28.68 -5.09
N HIS A 313 -10.77 -27.61 -5.72
CA HIS A 313 -10.36 -27.20 -7.06
C HIS A 313 -8.86 -26.95 -7.09
N ALA A 314 -8.36 -26.07 -6.21
CA ALA A 314 -6.95 -25.70 -6.18
C ALA A 314 -6.03 -26.87 -5.86
N ILE A 315 -6.43 -27.79 -4.97
CA ILE A 315 -5.66 -29.02 -4.69
C ILE A 315 -5.56 -29.94 -5.93
N LYS A 316 -6.56 -29.93 -6.81
CA LYS A 316 -6.52 -30.73 -8.05
C LYS A 316 -5.63 -30.12 -9.12
N THR A 317 -5.44 -28.80 -9.11
CA THR A 317 -4.82 -28.03 -10.20
C THR A 317 -3.46 -27.43 -9.85
N TYR A 318 -3.07 -27.30 -8.57
CA TYR A 318 -1.87 -26.56 -8.14
C TYR A 318 -0.55 -26.99 -8.80
N GLN A 319 -0.45 -28.23 -9.30
CA GLN A 319 0.74 -28.71 -9.98
C GLN A 319 0.91 -28.13 -11.39
N LYS A 320 -0.16 -27.57 -11.97
CA LYS A 320 -0.20 -27.03 -13.34
C LYS A 320 -0.60 -25.56 -13.38
N ASP A 321 -1.30 -25.08 -12.36
CA ASP A 321 -1.81 -23.72 -12.26
C ASP A 321 -1.14 -22.95 -11.10
N PRO A 322 -0.30 -21.94 -11.41
CA PRO A 322 0.32 -21.08 -10.41
C PRO A 322 -0.67 -20.33 -9.50
N LYS A 323 -1.88 -20.01 -10.00
CA LYS A 323 -2.92 -19.33 -9.19
C LYS A 323 -3.39 -20.26 -8.07
N SER A 324 -3.71 -21.50 -8.44
CA SER A 324 -4.09 -22.55 -7.49
C SER A 324 -2.99 -22.84 -6.46
N LEU A 325 -1.72 -22.87 -6.87
CA LEU A 325 -0.59 -23.02 -5.95
C LEU A 325 -0.47 -21.83 -4.98
N THR A 326 -0.55 -20.61 -5.49
CA THR A 326 -0.50 -19.39 -4.66
C THR A 326 -1.63 -19.38 -3.64
N PHE A 327 -2.84 -19.73 -4.07
CA PHE A 327 -4.02 -19.84 -3.22
C PHE A 327 -3.81 -20.83 -2.06
N ILE A 328 -3.49 -22.10 -2.35
CA ILE A 328 -3.33 -23.10 -1.28
C ILE A 328 -2.11 -22.84 -0.40
N SER A 329 -1.11 -22.10 -0.88
CA SER A 329 0.07 -21.73 -0.09
C SER A 329 -0.25 -20.67 0.96
N LYS A 330 -1.30 -19.86 0.77
CA LYS A 330 -1.56 -18.68 1.61
C LYS A 330 -2.94 -18.67 2.27
N VAL A 331 -3.91 -19.42 1.74
CA VAL A 331 -5.26 -19.54 2.33
C VAL A 331 -5.17 -19.97 3.80
N ASN A 332 -6.15 -19.54 4.61
CA ASN A 332 -6.26 -19.95 5.99
C ASN A 332 -6.19 -21.50 6.12
N THR A 333 -5.16 -21.95 6.80
CA THR A 333 -4.79 -23.37 6.93
C THR A 333 -5.87 -24.21 7.60
N LEU A 334 -6.80 -23.59 8.34
CA LEU A 334 -8.01 -24.24 8.86
C LEU A 334 -8.76 -25.02 7.75
N PHE A 335 -8.83 -24.48 6.54
CA PHE A 335 -9.52 -25.10 5.40
C PHE A 335 -8.72 -26.22 4.72
N LEU A 336 -7.44 -26.38 5.09
CA LEU A 336 -6.56 -27.43 4.56
C LEU A 336 -6.49 -28.66 5.49
N ARG A 337 -6.81 -28.52 6.78
CA ARG A 337 -6.63 -29.55 7.83
C ARG A 337 -7.15 -30.94 7.48
N ASP A 338 -8.29 -31.01 6.79
CA ASP A 338 -8.97 -32.27 6.45
C ASP A 338 -8.81 -32.69 4.98
N LYS A 339 -7.95 -32.01 4.24
CA LYS A 339 -7.73 -32.27 2.82
C LYS A 339 -6.62 -33.32 2.60
N TYR A 340 -6.91 -34.57 2.95
CA TYR A 340 -5.95 -35.69 2.85
C TYR A 340 -5.30 -35.85 1.47
N GLU A 341 -6.04 -35.54 0.40
CA GLU A 341 -5.53 -35.61 -0.97
C GLU A 341 -4.33 -34.69 -1.20
N LEU A 342 -4.33 -33.50 -0.57
CA LEU A 342 -3.21 -32.57 -0.63
C LEU A 342 -1.93 -33.26 -0.13
N TYR A 343 -1.97 -33.81 1.08
CA TYR A 343 -0.81 -34.41 1.73
C TYR A 343 -0.34 -35.69 1.03
N ALA A 344 -1.28 -36.56 0.62
CA ALA A 344 -0.95 -37.85 0.02
C ALA A 344 -0.27 -37.75 -1.35
N LYS A 345 -0.55 -36.68 -2.10
CA LYS A 345 -0.01 -36.44 -3.45
C LYS A 345 1.09 -35.38 -3.48
N PHE A 346 1.44 -34.80 -2.34
CA PHE A 346 2.44 -33.75 -2.26
C PHE A 346 3.84 -34.31 -2.55
N SER A 347 4.59 -33.62 -3.41
CA SER A 347 5.98 -33.97 -3.72
C SER A 347 6.86 -32.74 -3.57
N MET A 348 7.78 -32.73 -2.60
CA MET A 348 8.68 -31.60 -2.36
C MET A 348 9.46 -31.22 -3.62
N SER A 349 9.33 -29.95 -4.04
CA SER A 349 10.10 -29.32 -5.10
C SER A 349 10.06 -27.80 -4.91
N HIS A 350 10.94 -27.07 -5.62
CA HIS A 350 11.12 -25.62 -5.46
C HIS A 350 9.80 -24.81 -5.47
N PRO A 351 8.85 -25.03 -6.40
CA PRO A 351 7.59 -24.27 -6.40
C PRO A 351 6.74 -24.46 -5.13
N PHE A 352 6.89 -25.58 -4.42
CA PHE A 352 5.99 -25.95 -3.31
C PHE A 352 6.60 -25.68 -1.92
N ILE A 353 7.76 -25.04 -1.84
CA ILE A 353 8.40 -24.71 -0.55
C ILE A 353 7.50 -23.79 0.29
N GLU A 354 6.87 -22.80 -0.34
CA GLU A 354 5.99 -21.86 0.36
C GLU A 354 4.77 -22.55 0.96
N LEU A 355 4.13 -23.44 0.19
CA LEU A 355 3.05 -24.28 0.65
C LEU A 355 3.49 -25.13 1.85
N PHE A 356 4.64 -25.81 1.78
CA PHE A 356 5.14 -26.59 2.91
C PHE A 356 5.35 -25.71 4.15
N CYS A 357 5.97 -24.53 4.01
CA CYS A 357 6.18 -23.62 5.13
C CYS A 357 4.86 -23.17 5.76
N SER A 358 3.86 -22.85 4.94
CA SER A 358 2.51 -22.49 5.41
C SER A 358 1.84 -23.63 6.20
N LEU A 359 1.97 -24.87 5.72
CA LEU A 359 1.44 -26.05 6.41
C LEU A 359 2.13 -26.31 7.76
N VAL A 360 3.41 -25.95 7.90
CA VAL A 360 4.17 -26.07 9.17
C VAL A 360 3.68 -25.07 10.22
N GLU A 361 3.12 -23.93 9.80
CA GLU A 361 2.64 -22.90 10.72
C GLU A 361 1.39 -23.34 11.49
N ASP A 362 0.54 -24.20 10.91
CA ASP A 362 -0.61 -24.78 11.61
C ASP A 362 -0.21 -25.99 12.46
N THR A 363 -0.35 -25.88 13.78
CA THR A 363 0.05 -26.93 14.73
C THR A 363 -0.68 -28.26 14.51
N TYR A 364 -1.94 -28.25 14.09
CA TYR A 364 -2.71 -29.48 13.83
C TYR A 364 -2.17 -30.19 12.58
N ILE A 365 -1.98 -29.44 11.49
CA ILE A 365 -1.39 -29.97 10.26
C ILE A 365 0.02 -30.47 10.53
N PHE A 366 0.82 -29.66 11.22
CA PHE A 366 2.19 -29.98 11.56
C PHE A 366 2.28 -31.30 12.31
N ARG A 367 1.49 -31.51 13.37
CA ARG A 367 1.51 -32.74 14.17
C ARG A 367 0.96 -33.94 13.42
N ASP A 368 -0.24 -33.81 12.86
CA ASP A 368 -1.07 -34.96 12.49
C ASP A 368 -1.06 -35.27 10.99
N ARG A 369 -0.65 -34.32 10.14
CA ARG A 369 -0.70 -34.45 8.68
C ARG A 369 0.67 -34.52 8.02
N LEU A 370 1.64 -33.76 8.51
CA LEU A 370 3.02 -33.78 8.01
C LEU A 370 3.80 -34.98 8.58
N ILE A 371 3.36 -36.20 8.24
CA ILE A 371 3.92 -37.46 8.75
C ILE A 371 4.96 -38.05 7.79
N PRO A 372 5.89 -38.92 8.28
CA PRO A 372 6.96 -39.48 7.46
C PRO A 372 6.49 -40.23 6.20
N THR A 373 5.29 -40.80 6.24
CA THR A 373 4.68 -41.53 5.13
C THR A 373 4.46 -40.65 3.90
N TYR A 374 4.04 -39.40 4.11
CA TYR A 374 3.76 -38.44 3.04
C TYR A 374 4.95 -37.52 2.78
N PHE A 375 5.69 -37.17 3.83
CA PHE A 375 6.86 -36.31 3.78
C PHE A 375 8.11 -37.07 4.27
N PRO A 376 8.65 -38.01 3.48
CA PRO A 376 9.85 -38.75 3.88
C PRO A 376 11.08 -37.85 3.82
N ASN A 377 12.08 -38.11 4.67
CA ASN A 377 13.37 -37.39 4.69
C ASN A 377 14.04 -37.28 3.30
N LYS A 378 13.90 -38.32 2.47
CA LYS A 378 14.44 -38.34 1.10
C LYS A 378 13.80 -37.32 0.16
N GLY A 379 12.59 -36.82 0.47
CA GLY A 379 11.91 -35.80 -0.32
C GLY A 379 12.68 -34.48 -0.42
N PHE A 380 13.57 -34.20 0.54
CA PHE A 380 14.37 -32.97 0.59
C PHE A 380 15.72 -33.10 -0.16
N GLN A 381 16.02 -34.27 -0.74
CA GLN A 381 17.34 -34.56 -1.32
C GLN A 381 17.68 -33.71 -2.54
N ASN A 382 16.70 -33.37 -3.37
CA ASN A 382 16.95 -32.65 -4.63
C ASN A 382 16.70 -31.14 -4.56
N LEU A 383 16.36 -30.62 -3.37
CA LEU A 383 16.16 -29.19 -3.16
C LEU A 383 17.49 -28.43 -3.17
N VAL A 384 17.47 -27.22 -3.75
CA VAL A 384 18.61 -26.31 -3.73
C VAL A 384 18.81 -25.74 -2.32
N PHE A 385 19.97 -25.13 -2.07
CA PHE A 385 20.30 -24.61 -0.75
C PHE A 385 19.30 -23.55 -0.27
N GLU A 386 18.86 -22.65 -1.14
CA GLU A 386 17.88 -21.60 -0.79
C GLU A 386 16.57 -22.18 -0.26
N ASP A 387 16.02 -23.19 -0.95
CA ASP A 387 14.83 -23.92 -0.51
C ASP A 387 15.04 -24.56 0.85
N ILE A 388 16.15 -25.28 1.01
CA ILE A 388 16.51 -25.97 2.25
C ILE A 388 16.67 -24.99 3.40
N PHE A 389 17.29 -23.84 3.14
CA PHE A 389 17.48 -22.80 4.13
C PHE A 389 16.14 -22.20 4.55
N ARG A 390 15.23 -21.91 3.61
CA ARG A 390 13.86 -21.44 3.92
C ARG A 390 13.11 -22.45 4.80
N LEU A 391 13.19 -23.74 4.49
CA LEU A 391 12.60 -24.80 5.33
C LEU A 391 13.22 -24.84 6.73
N PHE A 392 14.55 -24.76 6.82
CA PHE A 392 15.28 -24.76 8.07
C PHE A 392 14.90 -23.57 8.95
N LYS A 393 14.78 -22.37 8.37
CA LYS A 393 14.31 -21.17 9.08
C LYS A 393 12.93 -21.40 9.69
N THR A 394 11.96 -21.87 8.90
CA THR A 394 10.59 -22.13 9.37
C THR A 394 10.52 -23.18 10.49
N LEU A 395 11.32 -24.25 10.39
CA LEU A 395 11.32 -25.36 11.35
C LEU A 395 12.13 -25.08 12.61
N SER A 396 13.07 -24.13 12.59
CA SER A 396 13.92 -23.80 13.75
C SER A 396 13.32 -22.78 14.73
N LEU A 397 12.05 -22.38 14.51
CA LEU A 397 11.37 -21.36 15.31
C LEU A 397 10.82 -21.86 16.64
N THR A 398 10.49 -23.15 16.76
CA THR A 398 9.91 -23.71 18.00
C THR A 398 10.54 -25.06 18.37
N PRO A 399 10.61 -25.41 19.67
CA PRO A 399 11.20 -26.69 20.10
C PRO A 399 10.55 -27.91 19.47
N GLU A 400 9.22 -27.89 19.33
CA GLU A 400 8.47 -28.99 18.70
C GLU A 400 8.82 -29.15 17.21
N ARG A 401 8.96 -28.02 16.49
CA ARG A 401 9.36 -28.05 15.08
C ARG A 401 10.78 -28.56 14.91
N ILE A 402 11.68 -28.15 15.81
CA ILE A 402 13.04 -28.66 15.87
C ILE A 402 13.06 -30.16 16.15
N GLU A 403 12.32 -30.64 17.16
CA GLU A 403 12.24 -32.05 17.50
C GLU A 403 11.83 -32.90 16.30
N LYS A 404 10.78 -32.48 15.59
CA LYS A 404 10.33 -33.17 14.38
C LYS A 404 11.36 -33.10 13.24
N MET A 405 12.00 -31.95 13.05
CA MET A 405 13.06 -31.79 12.05
C MET A 405 14.24 -32.72 12.33
N VAL A 406 14.68 -32.83 13.59
CA VAL A 406 15.78 -33.71 14.01
C VAL A 406 15.42 -35.18 13.84
N THR A 407 14.20 -35.57 14.22
CA THR A 407 13.77 -36.98 14.26
C THR A 407 13.29 -37.51 12.91
N ILE A 408 12.63 -36.68 12.09
CA ILE A 408 11.98 -37.10 10.84
C ILE A 408 12.70 -36.57 9.61
N TRP A 409 13.24 -35.35 9.66
CA TRP A 409 13.83 -34.67 8.50
C TRP A 409 15.29 -34.20 8.71
N PRO A 410 16.20 -35.05 9.25
CA PRO A 410 17.57 -34.63 9.55
C PRO A 410 18.35 -34.15 8.32
N LEU A 411 17.93 -34.55 7.11
CA LEU A 411 18.58 -34.13 5.85
C LEU A 411 18.52 -32.60 5.65
N ILE A 412 17.51 -31.93 6.20
CA ILE A 412 17.41 -30.46 6.15
C ILE A 412 18.60 -29.85 6.91
N ILE A 413 18.86 -30.33 8.13
CA ILE A 413 19.98 -29.89 8.97
C ILE A 413 21.32 -30.24 8.32
N GLU A 414 21.48 -31.49 7.87
CA GLU A 414 22.71 -31.97 7.22
C GLU A 414 23.09 -31.11 6.01
N LYS A 415 22.11 -30.80 5.14
CA LYS A 415 22.35 -29.96 3.97
C LYS A 415 22.69 -28.52 4.33
N VAL A 416 22.12 -27.98 5.41
CA VAL A 416 22.47 -26.64 5.91
C VAL A 416 23.91 -26.60 6.42
N ILE A 417 24.34 -27.62 7.16
CA ILE A 417 25.69 -27.69 7.72
C ILE A 417 26.73 -27.91 6.62
N ASN A 418 26.44 -28.80 5.66
CA ASN A 418 27.38 -29.21 4.61
C ASN A 418 27.49 -28.22 3.44
N SER A 419 26.77 -27.10 3.45
CA SER A 419 26.82 -26.12 2.36
C SER A 419 28.04 -25.20 2.45
N ASP A 420 28.72 -24.94 1.33
CA ASP A 420 29.78 -23.93 1.27
C ASP A 420 29.20 -22.52 1.12
N ILE A 421 29.03 -21.81 2.23
CA ILE A 421 28.37 -20.48 2.28
C ILE A 421 29.22 -19.38 1.61
N ASN A 422 30.49 -19.65 1.30
CA ASN A 422 31.40 -18.69 0.66
C ASN A 422 30.92 -18.14 -0.68
N ASN A 423 29.95 -18.77 -1.34
CA ASN A 423 29.49 -18.41 -2.68
C ASN A 423 28.03 -17.92 -2.77
N SER A 424 27.31 -17.79 -1.64
CA SER A 424 25.92 -17.31 -1.67
C SER A 424 25.84 -15.84 -1.31
N ILE A 425 25.71 -14.98 -2.33
CA ILE A 425 25.48 -13.53 -2.18
C ILE A 425 24.15 -13.23 -1.46
N LEU A 426 23.27 -14.23 -1.31
CA LEU A 426 21.87 -14.09 -0.87
C LEU A 426 21.61 -14.51 0.59
N VAL A 427 22.59 -15.08 1.29
CA VAL A 427 22.36 -15.62 2.65
C VAL A 427 23.04 -14.72 3.66
N ASP A 428 22.23 -14.11 4.53
CA ASP A 428 22.73 -13.41 5.70
C ASP A 428 23.35 -14.44 6.65
N THR A 429 24.69 -14.41 6.77
CA THR A 429 25.44 -15.31 7.64
C THR A 429 25.03 -15.19 9.11
N TYR A 430 24.57 -14.00 9.53
CA TYR A 430 24.07 -13.76 10.88
C TYR A 430 22.73 -14.46 11.12
N ASP A 431 21.85 -14.42 10.13
CA ASP A 431 20.54 -15.07 10.16
C ASP A 431 20.68 -16.60 10.25
N LEU A 432 21.58 -17.21 9.47
CA LEU A 432 21.88 -18.63 9.62
C LEU A 432 22.47 -18.97 10.99
N GLU A 433 23.39 -18.15 11.50
CA GLU A 433 23.97 -18.35 12.83
C GLU A 433 22.89 -18.35 13.92
N LEU A 434 21.94 -17.42 13.86
CA LEU A 434 20.82 -17.31 14.80
C LEU A 434 19.98 -18.60 14.83
N HIS A 435 19.64 -19.15 13.68
CA HIS A 435 18.85 -20.38 13.59
C HIS A 435 19.62 -21.64 14.03
N LEU A 436 20.93 -21.73 13.75
CA LEU A 436 21.78 -22.81 14.25
C LEU A 436 21.98 -22.74 15.78
N ARG A 437 22.06 -21.53 16.36
CA ARG A 437 22.08 -21.35 17.82
C ARG A 437 20.76 -21.76 18.46
N SER A 438 19.63 -21.42 17.84
CA SER A 438 18.30 -21.87 18.27
C SER A 438 18.26 -23.40 18.39
N LEU A 439 18.77 -24.09 17.35
CA LEU A 439 18.85 -25.55 17.31
C LEU A 439 19.64 -26.15 18.50
N LEU A 440 20.81 -25.57 18.86
CA LEU A 440 21.61 -26.03 20.01
C LEU A 440 20.96 -25.72 21.36
N SER A 441 20.26 -24.60 21.47
CA SER A 441 19.73 -24.09 22.74
C SER A 441 18.35 -24.64 23.11
N CYS A 442 17.64 -25.27 22.18
CA CYS A 442 16.25 -25.70 22.38
C CYS A 442 16.07 -26.93 23.30
N GLY A 443 17.15 -27.61 23.68
CA GLY A 443 17.13 -28.78 24.56
C GLY A 443 16.74 -30.11 23.89
N VAL A 444 16.54 -30.13 22.56
CA VAL A 444 16.33 -31.36 21.77
C VAL A 444 17.69 -32.02 21.51
N PRO A 445 17.90 -33.31 21.85
CA PRO A 445 19.15 -34.01 21.55
C PRO A 445 19.39 -34.14 20.03
N LEU A 446 20.48 -33.55 19.54
CA LEU A 446 20.84 -33.58 18.11
C LEU A 446 21.65 -34.83 17.72
N GLY A 447 22.10 -35.61 18.70
CA GLY A 447 22.94 -36.79 18.48
C GLY A 447 24.20 -36.44 17.68
N ASN A 448 24.45 -37.20 16.61
CA ASN A 448 25.65 -37.02 15.77
C ASN A 448 25.70 -35.67 15.03
N LEU A 449 24.58 -34.93 14.95
CA LEU A 449 24.55 -33.62 14.29
C LEU A 449 25.11 -32.51 15.20
N GLU A 450 25.19 -32.71 16.52
CA GLU A 450 25.56 -31.67 17.47
C GLU A 450 26.96 -31.10 17.19
N ASP A 451 27.95 -31.97 16.98
CA ASP A 451 29.33 -31.57 16.70
C ASP A 451 29.43 -30.83 15.36
N SER A 452 28.71 -31.30 14.33
CA SER A 452 28.71 -30.68 13.00
C SER A 452 28.04 -29.29 13.02
N VAL A 453 26.98 -29.10 13.83
CA VAL A 453 26.36 -27.78 14.02
C VAL A 453 27.33 -26.83 14.71
N ARG A 454 28.04 -27.28 15.75
CA ARG A 454 29.04 -26.48 16.47
C ARG A 454 30.19 -26.08 15.57
N GLU A 455 30.74 -27.02 14.80
CA GLU A 455 31.79 -26.75 13.82
C GLU A 455 31.34 -25.71 12.79
N LYS A 456 30.10 -25.82 12.29
CA LYS A 456 29.54 -24.85 11.36
C LYS A 456 29.44 -23.44 11.96
N LEU A 457 28.98 -23.35 13.21
CA LEU A 457 28.89 -22.07 13.94
C LEU A 457 30.27 -21.43 14.14
N ASP A 458 31.30 -22.22 14.43
CA ASP A 458 32.65 -21.70 14.60
C ASP A 458 33.23 -21.18 13.28
N VAL A 459 32.93 -21.84 12.15
CA VAL A 459 33.26 -21.34 10.80
C VAL A 459 32.53 -20.03 10.49
N LEU A 460 31.28 -19.87 10.92
CA LEU A 460 30.50 -18.65 10.70
C LEU A 460 31.03 -17.48 11.54
N LYS A 461 31.34 -17.69 12.82
CA LYS A 461 31.96 -16.68 13.70
C LYS A 461 33.28 -16.15 13.15
N GLY A 462 34.07 -16.99 12.48
CA GLY A 462 35.31 -16.58 11.81
C GLY A 462 35.13 -15.72 10.55
N LYS A 463 33.89 -15.56 10.05
CA LYS A 463 33.56 -14.79 8.84
C LYS A 463 32.72 -13.54 9.09
N VAL A 464 32.08 -13.45 10.26
CA VAL A 464 31.46 -12.20 10.73
C VAL A 464 32.60 -11.24 11.08
N LEU A 465 32.90 -10.27 10.20
CA LEU A 465 33.68 -9.10 10.58
C LEU A 465 33.06 -8.51 11.86
N PRO A 466 33.86 -8.06 12.85
CA PRO A 466 33.32 -7.54 14.09
C PRO A 466 32.37 -6.40 13.78
N SER A 467 31.07 -6.63 13.99
CA SER A 467 30.09 -5.55 13.99
C SER A 467 30.45 -4.66 15.17
N VAL A 468 30.65 -3.38 14.84
CA VAL A 468 30.63 -2.19 15.70
C VAL A 468 30.49 -2.48 17.19
N GLU A 469 31.53 -2.09 17.91
CA GLU A 469 31.70 -2.12 19.36
C GLU A 469 30.42 -1.78 20.15
N GLU A 470 30.35 -2.46 21.30
CA GLU A 470 29.48 -2.27 22.45
C GLU A 470 28.91 -0.86 22.65
N PRO A 471 27.72 -0.73 23.26
CA PRO A 471 27.24 0.57 23.69
C PRO A 471 28.25 1.12 24.71
N LEU A 472 28.84 2.29 24.40
CA LEU A 472 29.60 3.11 25.34
C LEU A 472 28.75 3.31 26.61
N THR A 473 28.98 2.42 27.57
CA THR A 473 28.60 2.60 28.95
C THR A 473 29.86 3.10 29.63
N GLU A 474 29.69 4.19 30.38
CA GLU A 474 30.69 4.85 31.23
C GLU A 474 31.66 5.80 30.52
N LEU A 475 31.28 7.08 30.46
CA LEU A 475 32.19 8.15 30.88
C LEU A 475 31.43 9.14 31.77
N HIS A 476 32.01 9.37 32.94
CA HIS A 476 31.62 10.26 34.02
C HIS A 476 31.55 11.74 33.63
#